data_AF-A0A1F9PKK3-F1
#
_entry.id   AF-A0A1F9PKK3-F1
#
_cell.length_a   1.000
_cell.length_b   1.000
_cell.length_c   1.000
_cell.angle_alpha   90.00
_cell.angle_beta   90.00
_cell.angle_gamma   90.00
#
_symmetry.space_group_name_H-M   'P 1'
#
loop_
_entity.id
_entity.type
_entity.pdbx_description
1 polymer ?
#
loop_
_entity_poly.entity_id
_entity_poly.type
_entity_poly.pdbx_seq_one_letter_code
_entity_poly.pdbx_strand_id
1 'polypeptide(L)' 'MAGAPRAARAIGGALAANPVPVIIPCHRIVAGSGKLTGYSAPGGIKMKEILLRMERVEFKGEVVCKKC' A
#
# COMPACT_ATOMS: atom_id res chain seq x y z
N MET A 1 -13.34 5.47 4.23
CA MET A 1 -12.67 5.69 5.54
C MET A 1 -13.36 4.82 6.57
N ALA A 2 -12.62 4.16 7.47
CA ALA A 2 -13.19 3.31 8.53
C ALA A 2 -13.79 4.10 9.71
N GLY A 3 -14.22 5.35 9.50
CA GLY A 3 -14.78 6.22 10.54
C GLY A 3 -13.81 6.75 11.60
N ALA A 4 -12.51 6.43 11.52
CA ALA A 4 -11.50 6.82 12.51
C ALA A 4 -10.35 7.64 11.88
N PRO A 5 -10.41 8.98 11.85
CA PRO A 5 -9.43 9.85 11.16
C PRO A 5 -7.98 9.70 11.65
N ARG A 6 -7.78 9.25 12.89
CA ARG A 6 -6.45 9.11 13.53
C ARG A 6 -5.91 7.67 13.55
N ALA A 7 -6.58 6.73 12.88
CA ALA A 7 -6.23 5.31 12.92
C ALA A 7 -5.12 4.89 11.94
N ALA A 8 -4.48 5.82 11.22
CA ALA A 8 -3.52 5.50 10.14
C ALA A 8 -2.36 4.58 10.59
N ARG A 9 -1.78 4.82 11.78
CA ARG A 9 -0.72 3.96 12.34
C ARG A 9 -1.24 2.57 12.72
N ALA A 10 -2.41 2.49 13.36
CA ALA A 10 -3.02 1.23 13.75
C ALA A 10 -3.35 0.37 12.51
N ILE A 11 -3.88 0.98 11.47
CA ILE A 11 -4.14 0.33 10.18
C ILE A 11 -2.82 -0.17 9.58
N GLY A 12 -1.77 0.65 9.55
CA GLY A 12 -0.45 0.23 9.07
C GLY A 12 0.10 -1.00 9.81
N GLY A 13 -0.04 -1.05 11.13
CA GLY A 13 0.34 -2.22 11.94
C GLY A 13 -0.50 -3.47 11.63
N ALA A 14 -1.81 -3.31 11.49
CA ALA A 14 -2.71 -4.41 11.12
C ALA A 14 -2.38 -4.98 9.73
N LEU A 15 -2.03 -4.11 8.77
CA LEU A 15 -1.60 -4.54 7.44
C LEU A 15 -0.25 -5.26 7.44
N ALA A 16 0.69 -4.82 8.29
CA ALA A 16 1.98 -5.49 8.45
C ALA A 16 1.81 -6.91 9.00
N ALA A 17 0.85 -7.11 9.90
CA ALA A 17 0.52 -8.41 10.48
C ALA A 17 -0.38 -9.29 9.59
N ASN A 18 -0.67 -8.88 8.36
CA ASN A 18 -1.57 -9.62 7.47
C ASN A 18 -0.94 -10.97 7.03
N PRO A 19 -1.52 -12.12 7.38
CA PRO A 19 -0.99 -13.44 7.01
C PRO A 19 -1.16 -13.75 5.52
N VAL A 20 -2.03 -13.02 4.80
CA VAL A 20 -2.34 -13.26 3.39
C VAL A 20 -2.35 -11.95 2.58
N PRO A 21 -1.16 -11.36 2.31
CA PRO A 21 -1.02 -10.01 1.74
C PRO A 21 -1.45 -9.85 0.28
N VAL A 22 -1.67 -10.94 -0.46
CA VAL A 22 -2.07 -10.90 -1.89
C VAL A 22 -3.58 -11.03 -2.07
N ILE A 23 -4.23 -11.92 -1.29
CA ILE A 23 -5.69 -12.12 -1.37
C ILE A 23 -6.43 -10.94 -0.75
N ILE A 24 -5.96 -10.47 0.42
CA ILE A 24 -6.43 -9.21 0.99
C ILE A 24 -5.64 -8.10 0.28
N PRO A 25 -6.27 -7.17 -0.44
CA PRO A 25 -5.58 -6.20 -1.29
C PRO A 25 -4.91 -5.07 -0.48
N CYS A 26 -4.07 -5.43 0.48
CA CYS A 26 -3.35 -4.48 1.33
C CYS A 26 -2.29 -3.70 0.56
N HIS A 27 -1.88 -4.17 -0.62
CA HIS A 27 -1.03 -3.42 -1.55
C HIS A 27 -1.67 -2.12 -2.03
N ARG A 28 -3.00 -2.00 -2.02
CA ARG A 28 -3.74 -0.77 -2.41
C ARG A 28 -3.66 0.37 -1.40
N ILE A 29 -3.20 0.11 -0.18
CA ILE A 29 -3.07 1.14 0.85
C ILE A 29 -1.70 1.80 0.75
N VAL A 30 -1.71 3.13 0.59
CA VAL A 30 -0.53 3.96 0.40
C VAL A 30 -0.47 5.06 1.45
N ALA A 31 0.73 5.56 1.73
CA ALA A 31 0.89 6.66 2.67
C ALA A 31 0.15 7.93 2.17
N GLY A 32 -0.22 8.82 3.09
CA GLY A 32 -0.85 10.10 2.72
C GLY A 32 -0.01 10.92 1.73
N SER A 33 1.32 10.81 1.82
CA SER A 33 2.30 11.41 0.91
C SER A 33 2.37 10.76 -0.48
N GLY A 34 1.68 9.63 -0.70
CA GLY A 34 1.76 8.84 -1.94
C GLY A 34 2.97 7.90 -2.02
N LYS A 35 3.92 7.96 -1.08
CA LYS A 35 5.05 7.03 -1.03
C LYS A 35 4.60 5.61 -0.74
N LEU A 36 5.21 4.64 -1.43
CA LEU A 36 5.08 3.25 -1.05
C LEU A 36 5.87 2.98 0.24
N THR A 37 5.21 2.35 1.19
CA THR A 37 5.80 1.91 2.45
C THR A 37 5.33 0.49 2.73
N GLY A 38 6.18 -0.29 3.42
CA GLY A 38 5.87 -1.56 4.11
C GLY A 38 4.96 -2.54 3.38
N TYR A 39 5.46 -3.74 3.10
CA TYR A 39 4.63 -4.81 2.55
C TYR A 39 5.09 -6.17 3.05
N SER A 40 4.14 -6.96 3.54
CA SER A 40 4.43 -8.22 4.25
C SER A 40 4.73 -9.38 3.32
N ALA A 41 4.41 -9.29 2.03
CA ALA A 41 4.71 -10.36 1.09
C ALA A 41 6.21 -10.43 0.77
N PRO A 42 6.74 -11.61 0.39
CA PRO A 42 8.07 -11.74 -0.19
C PRO A 42 8.30 -10.72 -1.31
N GLY A 43 9.47 -10.08 -1.32
CA GLY A 43 9.78 -8.98 -2.24
C GLY A 43 9.33 -7.59 -1.74
N GLY A 44 8.62 -7.51 -0.62
CA GLY A 44 8.34 -6.27 0.10
C GLY A 44 7.76 -5.18 -0.79
N ILE A 45 8.28 -3.95 -0.67
CA ILE A 45 7.78 -2.78 -1.41
C ILE A 45 7.81 -3.00 -2.93
N LYS A 46 8.79 -3.74 -3.46
CA LYS A 46 8.86 -4.04 -4.90
C LYS A 46 7.67 -4.89 -5.37
N MET A 47 7.26 -5.87 -4.56
CA MET A 47 6.08 -6.69 -4.88
C MET A 47 4.80 -5.84 -4.84
N LYS A 48 4.68 -4.95 -3.85
CA LYS A 48 3.58 -3.98 -3.77
C LYS A 48 3.51 -3.09 -5.01
N GLU A 49 4.65 -2.59 -5.47
CA GLU A 49 4.75 -1.78 -6.69
C GLU A 49 4.31 -2.58 -7.93
N ILE A 50 4.80 -3.81 -8.09
CA ILE A 50 4.41 -4.68 -9.22
C ILE A 50 2.90 -4.90 -9.26
N LEU A 51 2.29 -5.24 -8.12
CA LEU A 51 0.84 -5.45 -8.02
C LEU A 51 0.05 -4.18 -8.38
N LEU A 52 0.51 -3.02 -7.90
CA LEU A 52 -0.13 -1.73 -8.24
C LEU A 52 0.05 -1.37 -9.72
N ARG A 53 1.21 -1.65 -10.31
CA ARG A 53 1.44 -1.46 -11.76
C ARG A 53 0.56 -2.39 -12.60
N MET A 54 0.35 -3.63 -12.17
CA MET A 54 -0.59 -4.56 -12.80
C MET A 54 -2.04 -4.03 -12.75
N GLU A 55 -2.39 -3.31 -11.68
CA GLU A 55 -3.66 -2.59 -11.54
C GLU A 55 -3.70 -1.23 -12.28
N ARG A 56 -2.69 -0.94 -13.12
CA ARG A 56 -2.55 0.31 -13.90
C ARG A 56 -2.42 1.58 -13.05
N VAL A 57 -1.83 1.46 -11.86
CA VAL A 57 -1.44 2.62 -11.06
C VAL A 57 -0.12 3.20 -11.60
N GLU A 58 -0.12 4.50 -11.86
CA GLU A 58 1.07 5.23 -12.32
C GLU A 58 1.95 5.68 -11.16
N PHE A 59 3.26 5.70 -11.42
CA PHE A 59 4.28 6.06 -10.45
C PHE A 59 5.22 7.13 -11.00
N LYS A 60 5.62 8.07 -10.15
CA LYS A 60 6.72 9.02 -10.41
C LYS A 60 7.83 8.74 -9.40
N GLY A 61 8.79 7.89 -9.79
CA GLY A 61 9.74 7.29 -8.85
C GLY A 61 9.01 6.34 -7.88
N GLU A 62 9.27 6.47 -6.57
CA GLU A 62 8.65 5.64 -5.51
C GLU A 62 7.29 6.18 -5.00
N VAL A 63 6.72 7.17 -5.70
CA VAL A 63 5.50 7.87 -5.30
C VAL A 63 4.37 7.54 -6.29
N VAL A 64 3.22 7.11 -5.78
CA VAL A 64 1.99 6.94 -6.57
C VAL A 64 1.54 8.30 -7.09
N CYS A 65 1.38 8.40 -8.40
CA CYS A 65 0.85 9.58 -9.05
C CYS A 65 -0.66 9.63 -8.80
N LYS A 66 -1.11 10.46 -7.86
CA LYS A 66 -2.53 10.80 -7.73
C LYS A 66 -2.86 11.75 -8.88
N LYS A 67 -3.12 11.20 -10.07
CA LYS A 67 -3.62 11.85 -11.31
C LYS A 67 -3.42 13.39 -11.40
N CYS A 68 -2.63 13.85 -12.37
CA CYS A 68 -2.91 15.13 -13.03
C CYS A 68 -4.32 15.11 -13.65
#